data_AF-A0A1J3K1P1-F1
#
_entry.id   AF-A0A1J3K1P1-F1
#
_cell.length_a   1.000
_cell.length_b   1.000
_cell.length_c   1.000
_cell.angle_alpha   90.00
_cell.angle_beta   90.00
_cell.angle_gamma   90.00
#
_symmetry.space_group_name_H-M   'P 1'
#
loop_
_entity.id
_entity.type
_entity.pdbx_description
1 polymer ?
#
loop_
_entity_poly.entity_id
_entity_poly.type
_entity_poly.pdbx_seq_one_letter_code
_entity_poly.pdbx_strand_id
1 'polypeptide(L)'
;GYIIDEFLRSFTNRRTDQYGGSAENRTRFPLEIIDIALKHWKPYQIGIKLSPTSRVQDMFDQNPVETYGYLLKELSKRNIGFVELVESKDEVPANAYHIPPR
;
A
#
# COMPACT_ATOMS: atom_id res chain seq x y z
N GLY A 1 -5.62 1.46 7.08
CA GLY A 1 -5.43 2.88 6.81
C GLY A 1 -4.63 3.59 7.87
N TYR A 2 -3.38 3.17 8.11
CA TYR A 2 -2.41 3.99 8.85
C TYR A 2 -1.48 4.69 7.84
N ILE A 3 -0.55 5.53 8.30
CA ILE A 3 0.26 6.41 7.45
C ILE A 3 0.88 5.76 6.20
N ILE A 4 1.40 4.53 6.29
CA ILE A 4 1.94 3.81 5.12
C ILE A 4 0.83 3.52 4.10
N ASP A 5 -0.33 3.07 4.56
CA ASP A 5 -1.50 2.80 3.72
C ASP A 5 -2.03 4.12 3.14
N GLU A 6 -2.07 5.21 3.92
CA GLU A 6 -2.49 6.53 3.43
C GLU A 6 -1.63 7.03 2.26
N PHE A 7 -0.33 6.71 2.23
CA PHE A 7 0.54 6.98 1.09
C PHE A 7 0.28 6.05 -0.10
N LEU A 8 0.03 4.77 0.15
CA LEU A 8 -0.23 3.79 -0.91
C LEU A 8 -1.52 4.08 -1.69
N ARG A 9 -2.57 4.51 -0.98
CA ARG A 9 -3.93 4.63 -1.51
C ARG A 9 -4.12 5.86 -2.37
N SER A 10 -4.63 5.68 -3.60
CA SER A 10 -4.94 6.78 -4.51
C SER A 10 -6.03 7.72 -4.01
N PHE A 11 -6.90 7.29 -3.09
CA PHE A 11 -7.96 8.14 -2.55
C PHE A 11 -7.45 9.18 -1.57
N THR A 12 -6.54 8.77 -0.67
CA THR A 12 -5.94 9.63 0.37
C THR A 12 -4.70 10.35 -0.12
N ASN A 13 -3.86 9.69 -0.93
CA ASN A 13 -2.67 10.31 -1.49
C ASN A 13 -2.98 11.02 -2.81
N ARG A 14 -3.34 12.31 -2.69
CA ARG A 14 -3.54 13.24 -3.81
C ARG A 14 -2.35 14.18 -4.02
N ARG A 15 -1.17 13.80 -3.54
CA ARG A 15 0.04 14.62 -3.71
C ARG A 15 0.43 14.67 -5.18
N THR A 16 1.03 15.77 -5.58
CA THR A 16 1.56 16.01 -6.94
C THR A 16 3.08 16.02 -6.98
N ASP A 17 3.73 15.74 -5.85
CA ASP A 17 5.18 15.61 -5.76
C ASP A 17 5.63 14.15 -6.01
N GLN A 18 6.91 13.88 -5.75
CA GLN A 18 7.52 12.56 -5.95
C GLN A 18 6.93 11.44 -5.08
N TYR A 19 6.05 11.75 -4.13
CA TYR A 19 5.40 10.78 -3.25
C TYR A 19 3.93 10.52 -3.63
N GLY A 20 3.40 11.12 -4.69
CA GLY A 20 2.02 10.90 -5.16
C GLY A 20 1.87 10.79 -6.67
N GLY A 21 0.63 10.65 -7.13
CA GLY A 21 0.33 10.44 -8.55
C GLY A 21 0.42 8.97 -8.95
N SER A 22 1.57 8.52 -9.45
CA SER A 22 1.75 7.14 -9.95
C SER A 22 1.85 6.10 -8.83
N ALA A 23 1.62 4.81 -9.17
CA ALA A 23 1.87 3.70 -8.24
C ALA A 23 3.33 3.68 -7.74
N GLU A 24 4.30 3.97 -8.62
CA GLU A 24 5.71 4.12 -8.24
C GLU A 24 5.91 5.19 -7.16
N ASN A 25 5.33 6.37 -7.34
CA ASN A 25 5.50 7.45 -6.38
C ASN A 25 4.78 7.18 -5.06
N ARG A 26 3.56 6.62 -5.10
CA ARG A 26 2.80 6.27 -3.88
C ARG A 26 3.47 5.17 -3.06
N THR A 27 4.18 4.25 -3.71
CA THR A 27 4.94 3.18 -3.05
C THR A 27 6.32 3.63 -2.57
N ARG A 28 6.80 4.81 -2.97
CA ARG A 28 8.11 5.34 -2.59
C ARG A 28 8.31 5.42 -1.08
N PHE A 29 7.33 5.97 -0.36
CA PHE A 29 7.41 6.12 1.10
C PHE A 29 7.58 4.77 1.84
N PRO A 30 6.73 3.75 1.63
CA PRO A 30 6.96 2.43 2.23
C PRO A 30 8.29 1.80 1.82
N LEU A 31 8.71 1.96 0.56
CA LEU A 31 9.97 1.39 0.09
C LEU A 31 11.20 2.06 0.74
N GLU A 32 11.18 3.38 0.93
CA GLU A 32 12.23 4.10 1.66
C GLU A 32 12.34 3.63 3.12
N ILE A 33 11.20 3.35 3.78
CA ILE A 33 11.20 2.78 5.14
C ILE A 33 11.87 1.39 5.14
N ILE A 34 11.52 0.53 4.18
CA ILE A 34 12.13 -0.80 4.05
C ILE A 34 13.63 -0.69 3.77
N ASP A 35 14.03 0.22 2.89
CA ASP A 35 15.45 0.44 2.54
C ASP A 35 16.25 0.95 3.74
N ILE A 36 15.67 1.79 4.59
CA ILE A 36 16.28 2.21 5.85
C ILE A 36 16.36 1.03 6.83
N ALA A 37 15.30 0.24 6.98
CA ALA A 37 15.31 -0.93 7.85
C ALA A 37 16.40 -1.95 7.43
N LEU A 38 16.59 -2.16 6.13
CA LEU A 38 17.62 -3.04 5.58
C LEU A 38 19.06 -2.59 5.89
N LYS A 39 19.28 -1.33 6.27
CA LYS A 39 20.60 -0.85 6.76
C LYS A 39 20.92 -1.35 8.17
N HIS A 40 19.90 -1.75 8.94
CA HIS A 40 20.02 -2.10 10.36
C HIS A 40 19.70 -3.57 10.64
N TRP A 41 18.85 -4.20 9.83
CA TRP A 41 18.41 -5.58 10.01
C TRP A 41 18.62 -6.40 8.75
N LYS A 42 18.80 -7.71 8.92
CA LYS A 42 18.88 -8.63 7.78
C LYS A 42 17.50 -8.77 7.13
N PRO A 43 17.42 -9.02 5.81
CA PRO A 43 16.14 -9.05 5.10
C PRO A 43 15.09 -9.98 5.73
N TYR A 44 15.50 -11.17 6.20
CA TYR A 44 14.60 -12.16 6.83
C TYR A 44 13.99 -11.71 8.17
N GLN A 45 14.47 -10.61 8.75
CA GLN A 45 13.95 -10.03 9.98
C GLN A 45 12.91 -8.92 9.72
N ILE A 46 12.69 -8.58 8.45
CA ILE A 46 11.81 -7.50 8.03
C ILE A 46 10.59 -8.11 7.35
N GLY A 47 9.41 -7.70 7.81
CA GLY A 47 8.15 -8.02 7.17
C GLY A 47 7.27 -6.78 7.03
N ILE A 48 6.31 -6.86 6.11
CA ILE A 48 5.30 -5.82 5.91
C ILE A 48 3.91 -6.44 5.89
N LYS A 49 2.99 -5.81 6.60
CA LYS A 49 1.57 -6.17 6.63
C LYS A 49 0.78 -5.23 5.73
N LEU A 50 0.00 -5.80 4.82
CA LEU A 50 -0.77 -5.06 3.83
C LEU A 50 -2.22 -5.55 3.85
N SER A 51 -3.16 -4.65 3.58
CA SER A 51 -4.59 -4.96 3.51
C SER A 51 -5.21 -4.44 2.19
N PRO A 52 -4.79 -4.94 1.01
CA PRO A 52 -5.01 -4.29 -0.29
C PRO A 52 -6.46 -4.02 -0.66
N THR A 53 -7.40 -4.79 -0.14
CA THR A 53 -8.85 -4.65 -0.44
C THR A 53 -9.65 -4.04 0.70
N SER A 54 -9.05 -3.87 1.88
CA SER A 54 -9.74 -3.35 3.06
C SER A 54 -10.18 -1.90 2.88
N ARG A 55 -11.40 -1.61 3.35
CA ARG A 55 -12.02 -0.28 3.44
C ARG A 55 -11.91 0.34 4.82
N VAL A 56 -11.35 -0.38 5.79
CA VAL A 56 -11.20 0.09 7.17
C VAL A 56 -10.43 1.41 7.19
N GLN A 57 -10.93 2.38 7.96
CA GLN A 57 -10.42 3.77 8.04
C GLN A 57 -10.53 4.52 6.72
N ASP A 58 -11.63 4.35 5.99
CA ASP A 58 -11.93 5.07 4.73
C ASP A 58 -10.87 4.89 3.64
N MET A 59 -10.21 3.72 3.62
CA MET A 59 -9.17 3.43 2.63
C MET A 59 -9.75 2.97 1.30
N PHE A 60 -9.36 3.62 0.23
CA PHE A 60 -9.70 3.24 -1.14
C PHE A 60 -8.52 3.42 -2.08
N ASP A 61 -8.29 2.43 -2.94
CA ASP A 61 -7.37 2.55 -4.07
C ASP A 61 -8.15 2.26 -5.35
N GLN A 62 -7.96 3.12 -6.36
CA GLN A 62 -8.63 2.98 -7.66
C GLN A 62 -8.13 1.75 -8.43
N ASN A 63 -6.86 1.37 -8.27
CA ASN A 63 -6.26 0.25 -8.96
C ASN A 63 -5.31 -0.53 -8.03
N PRO A 64 -5.84 -1.30 -7.07
CA PRO A 64 -5.02 -1.98 -6.07
C PRO A 64 -4.08 -3.01 -6.73
N VAL A 65 -4.47 -3.63 -7.84
CA VAL A 65 -3.61 -4.57 -8.56
C VAL A 65 -2.34 -3.89 -9.07
N GLU A 66 -2.45 -2.67 -9.61
CA GLU A 66 -1.29 -1.88 -10.04
C GLU A 66 -0.44 -1.42 -8.85
N THR A 67 -1.06 -0.78 -7.86
CA THR A 67 -0.37 -0.23 -6.68
C THR A 67 0.39 -1.31 -5.92
N TYR A 68 -0.31 -2.37 -5.52
CA TYR A 68 0.29 -3.44 -4.72
C TYR A 68 1.12 -4.39 -5.59
N GLY A 69 0.79 -4.57 -6.87
CA GLY A 69 1.62 -5.32 -7.80
C GLY A 69 3.00 -4.67 -8.00
N TYR A 70 3.07 -3.34 -8.10
CA TYR A 70 4.35 -2.62 -8.12
C TYR A 70 5.10 -2.80 -6.80
N LEU A 71 4.43 -2.55 -5.66
CA LEU A 71 5.03 -2.68 -4.34
C LEU A 71 5.62 -4.09 -4.10
N LEU A 72 4.87 -5.14 -4.41
CA LEU A 72 5.30 -6.53 -4.21
C LEU A 72 6.51 -6.90 -5.07
N LYS A 73 6.57 -6.42 -6.31
CA LYS A 73 7.76 -6.59 -7.18
C LYS A 73 8.99 -5.92 -6.57
N GLU A 74 8.84 -4.70 -6.06
CA GLU A 74 9.93 -3.96 -5.41
C GLU A 74 10.39 -4.59 -4.09
N LEU A 75 9.46 -5.10 -3.28
CA LEU A 75 9.75 -5.86 -2.06
C LEU A 75 10.47 -7.18 -2.36
N SER A 76 10.07 -7.87 -3.44
CA SER A 76 10.75 -9.09 -3.88
C SER A 76 12.20 -8.85 -4.28
N LYS A 77 12.51 -7.73 -4.95
CA LYS A 77 13.89 -7.34 -5.28
C LYS A 77 14.76 -7.12 -4.03
N ARG A 78 14.14 -6.68 -2.93
CA ARG A 78 14.78 -6.43 -1.63
C ARG A 78 14.90 -7.69 -0.76
N ASN A 79 14.27 -8.79 -1.18
CA ASN A 79 14.32 -10.10 -0.52
C ASN A 79 13.93 -10.06 0.96
N ILE A 80 12.90 -9.26 1.32
CA ILE A 80 12.40 -9.20 2.70
C ILE A 80 11.83 -10.55 3.15
N GLY A 81 11.78 -10.79 4.46
CA GLY A 81 11.45 -12.08 5.04
C GLY A 81 10.02 -12.55 4.75
N PHE A 82 9.04 -11.64 4.84
CA PHE A 82 7.65 -11.99 4.57
C PHE A 82 6.77 -10.79 4.22
N VAL A 83 5.68 -11.07 3.53
CA VAL A 83 4.54 -10.16 3.36
C VAL A 83 3.32 -10.82 3.98
N GLU A 84 2.70 -10.16 4.94
CA GLU A 84 1.41 -10.58 5.49
C GLU A 84 0.30 -9.87 4.71
N LEU A 85 -0.52 -10.64 3.97
CA LEU A 85 -1.69 -10.11 3.27
C LEU A 85 -2.95 -10.36 4.10
N VAL A 86 -3.65 -9.29 4.42
CA VAL A 86 -4.96 -9.34 5.10
C VAL A 86 -6.05 -9.28 4.05
N GLU A 87 -6.83 -10.35 3.98
CA GLU A 87 -8.10 -10.37 3.26
C GLU A 87 -9.17 -9.68 4.11
N SER A 88 -9.83 -8.66 3.55
CA SER A 88 -11.00 -8.08 4.21
C SER A 88 -12.23 -8.95 3.95
N LYS A 89 -12.91 -9.35 5.03
CA LYS A 89 -14.22 -10.04 4.95
C LYS A 89 -15.37 -9.11 4.57
N ASP A 90 -15.09 -7.82 4.39
CA ASP A 90 -16.05 -6.83 3.95
C ASP A 90 -16.39 -7.08 2.47
N GLU A 91 -17.25 -8.07 2.21
CA GLU A 91 -18.05 -8.16 1.00
C GLU A 91 -19.02 -6.99 0.97
N VAL A 92 -18.51 -5.76 0.82
CA VAL A 92 -19.36 -4.66 0.42
C VAL A 92 -19.40 -4.75 -1.11
N PRO A 93 -20.54 -5.15 -1.69
CA PRO A 93 -20.61 -5.38 -3.13
C PRO A 93 -20.29 -4.08 -3.87
N ALA A 94 -19.71 -4.19 -5.05
CA ALA A 94 -19.18 -3.04 -5.81
C ALA A 94 -20.22 -1.91 -6.02
N ASN A 95 -21.51 -2.23 -5.93
CA ASN A 95 -22.65 -1.33 -6.05
C ASN A 95 -23.13 -0.67 -4.73
N ALA A 96 -22.67 -1.13 -3.56
CA ALA A 96 -23.04 -0.57 -2.27
C ALA A 96 -22.19 0.64 -1.86
N TYR A 97 -21.13 0.95 -2.61
CA TYR A 97 -20.34 2.16 -2.39
C TYR A 97 -21.01 3.34 -3.10
N HIS A 98 -21.89 4.03 -2.37
CA HIS A 98 -22.16 5.43 -2.65
C HIS A 98 -20.83 6.16 -2.51
N ILE A 99 -20.18 6.49 -3.62
CA ILE A 99 -19.08 7.46 -3.62
C ILE A 99 -19.78 8.77 -3.28
N PRO A 100 -19.68 9.33 -2.06
CA PRO A 100 -20.25 10.64 -1.83
C PRO A 100 -19.55 11.59 -2.80
N PRO A 101 -20.31 12.30 -3.65
CA PRO A 101 -19.70 13.32 -4.49
C PRO A 101 -19.06 14.35 -3.56
N ARG A 102 -17.79 14.69 -3.85
CA ARG A 102 -17.23 15.98 -3.46
C ARG A 102 -16.87 16.72 -4.73
#